data_AF-A0AAV7BH53-F1
#
_entry.id   AF-A0AAV7BH53-F1
#
_cell.length_a   1.000
_cell.length_b   1.000
_cell.length_c   1.000
_cell.angle_alpha   90.00
_cell.angle_beta   90.00
_cell.angle_gamma   90.00
#
_symmetry.space_group_name_H-M   'P 1'
#
loop_
_entity.id
_entity.type
_entity.pdbx_description
1 polymer ?
#
loop_
_entity_poly.entity_id
_entity_poly.type
_entity_poly.pdbx_seq_one_letter_code
_entity_poly.pdbx_strand_id
1 'polypeptide(L)'
;MLARAIIQPCAGERRKEWDKAILTAGRYVRQVCVYGEGDLPWLYNSTSVFANKFELSRYPPTLECLELRIRNKALSQSETPLQPSWFF
;
A
#
# COMPACT_ATOMS: atom_id res chain seq x y z
N MET A 1 2.52 -8.98 23.25
CA MET A 1 2.37 -7.90 22.26
C MET A 1 1.39 -8.35 21.21
N LEU A 2 0.08 -8.18 21.45
CA LEU A 2 -0.94 -8.52 20.47
C LEU A 2 -0.95 -7.37 19.45
N ALA A 3 -0.42 -7.62 18.25
CA ALA A 3 -0.73 -6.79 17.11
C ALA A 3 -2.25 -6.86 16.92
N ARG A 4 -2.97 -5.88 17.46
CA ARG A 4 -4.35 -5.63 17.05
C ARG A 4 -4.25 -5.41 15.55
N ALA A 5 -4.74 -6.37 14.76
CA ALA A 5 -5.10 -6.12 13.38
C ALA A 5 -6.19 -5.05 13.46
N ILE A 6 -5.79 -3.79 13.39
CA ILE A 6 -6.71 -2.69 13.18
C ILE A 6 -7.41 -3.07 11.88
N ILE A 7 -8.73 -3.25 11.92
CA ILE A 7 -9.53 -3.30 10.70
C ILE A 7 -9.35 -1.93 10.07
N GLN A 8 -8.36 -1.81 9.22
CA GLN A 8 -8.02 -0.56 8.56
C GLN A 8 -9.08 -0.34 7.48
N PRO A 9 -9.81 0.78 7.53
CA PRO A 9 -10.84 1.06 6.54
C PRO A 9 -10.19 1.31 5.18
N CYS A 10 -10.87 0.91 4.09
CA CYS A 10 -10.49 1.38 2.76
C CYS A 10 -10.58 2.91 2.76
N ALA A 11 -9.59 3.60 2.20
CA ALA A 11 -9.41 5.04 2.32
C ALA A 11 -10.46 5.88 1.56
N GLY A 12 -11.42 5.22 0.90
CA GLY A 12 -12.45 5.80 0.04
C GLY A 12 -13.53 6.64 0.73
N GLU A 13 -13.55 6.79 2.05
CA GLU A 13 -14.67 7.47 2.74
C GLU A 13 -14.53 9.00 2.95
N ARG A 14 -13.38 9.64 2.65
CA ARG A 14 -13.17 11.06 3.06
C ARG A 14 -12.53 12.05 2.07
N ARG A 15 -12.49 11.80 0.76
CA ARG A 15 -12.02 12.84 -0.19
C ARG A 15 -12.78 12.82 -1.52
N LYS A 16 -13.75 13.74 -1.66
CA LYS A 16 -14.43 14.06 -2.92
C LYS A 16 -13.65 15.15 -3.64
N GLU A 17 -12.53 14.83 -4.27
CA GLU A 17 -11.88 15.75 -5.21
C GLU A 17 -11.46 14.95 -6.45
N TRP A 18 -12.01 15.38 -7.58
CA TRP A 18 -12.31 14.58 -8.77
C TRP A 18 -11.15 14.47 -9.79
N ASP A 19 -9.89 14.47 -9.33
CA ASP A 19 -8.74 14.12 -10.21
C ASP A 19 -8.46 12.60 -10.22
N LYS A 20 -9.31 11.80 -9.56
CA LYS A 20 -9.10 10.37 -9.21
C LYS A 20 -9.94 9.36 -10.01
N ALA A 21 -10.48 9.72 -11.18
CA ALA A 21 -11.32 8.80 -11.97
C ALA A 21 -10.58 7.54 -12.51
N ILE A 22 -9.25 7.47 -12.38
CA ILE A 22 -8.43 6.38 -12.93
C ILE A 22 -8.14 5.27 -11.90
N LEU A 23 -8.04 5.59 -10.60
CA LEU A 23 -7.58 4.63 -9.60
C LEU A 23 -8.76 3.94 -8.92
N THR A 24 -8.77 2.61 -8.95
CA THR A 24 -9.88 1.84 -8.40
C THR A 24 -9.78 1.77 -6.87
N ALA A 25 -10.89 2.05 -6.19
CA ALA A 25 -10.96 1.93 -4.74
C ALA A 25 -10.97 0.45 -4.33
N GLY A 26 -10.40 0.17 -3.15
CA GLY A 26 -10.50 -1.14 -2.53
C GLY A 26 -11.94 -1.56 -2.20
N ARG A 27 -12.12 -2.83 -1.87
CA ARG A 27 -13.43 -3.42 -1.59
C ARG A 27 -13.41 -4.23 -0.30
N TYR A 28 -14.54 -4.30 0.39
CA TYR A 28 -14.66 -5.15 1.57
C TYR A 28 -14.99 -6.61 1.18
N VAL A 29 -14.26 -7.55 1.77
CA VAL A 29 -14.53 -8.98 1.69
C VAL A 29 -14.55 -9.53 3.12
N ARG A 30 -15.69 -10.05 3.55
CA ARG A 30 -15.87 -10.57 4.93
C ARG A 30 -15.44 -9.56 6.01
N GLN A 31 -15.86 -8.30 5.86
CA GLN A 31 -15.51 -7.18 6.76
C GLN A 31 -14.03 -6.78 6.81
N VAL A 32 -13.20 -7.26 5.86
CA VAL A 32 -11.80 -6.84 5.71
C VAL A 32 -11.64 -6.06 4.41
N CYS A 33 -10.95 -4.92 4.45
CA CYS A 33 -10.62 -4.16 3.26
C CYS A 33 -9.58 -4.93 2.41
N VAL A 34 -9.89 -5.12 1.13
CA VAL A 34 -8.92 -5.51 0.10
C VAL A 34 -8.53 -4.24 -0.64
N TYR A 35 -7.28 -3.80 -0.47
CA TYR A 35 -6.81 -2.51 -0.97
C TYR A 35 -6.69 -2.47 -2.50
N GLY A 36 -7.07 -1.33 -3.08
CA GLY A 36 -6.85 -0.98 -4.49
C GLY A 36 -5.92 0.23 -4.65
N GLU A 37 -5.72 0.69 -5.89
CA GLU A 37 -4.74 1.75 -6.16
C GLU A 37 -5.17 3.09 -5.53
N GLY A 38 -6.49 3.30 -5.40
CA GLY A 38 -7.05 4.49 -4.76
C GLY A 38 -6.68 4.62 -3.27
N ASP A 39 -6.29 3.51 -2.63
CA ASP A 39 -5.91 3.45 -1.22
C ASP A 39 -4.41 3.68 -0.98
N LEU A 40 -3.58 3.65 -2.04
CA LEU A 40 -2.12 3.83 -1.94
C LEU A 40 -1.70 5.10 -1.18
N PRO A 41 -2.29 6.29 -1.39
CA PRO A 41 -1.91 7.48 -0.64
C PRO A 41 -2.13 7.35 0.86
N TRP A 42 -3.10 6.54 1.29
CA TRP A 42 -3.35 6.27 2.70
C TRP A 42 -2.35 5.24 3.25
N LEU A 43 -2.10 4.18 2.49
CA LEU A 43 -1.12 3.15 2.84
C LEU A 43 0.29 3.74 3.01
N TYR A 44 0.70 4.67 2.15
CA TYR A 44 2.02 5.32 2.23
C TYR A 44 2.20 6.21 3.46
N ASN A 45 1.11 6.78 4.00
CA ASN A 45 1.14 7.71 5.13
C ASN A 45 0.82 7.03 6.47
N SER A 46 0.48 5.73 6.45
CA SER A 46 0.19 4.98 7.67
C SER A 46 1.46 4.71 8.46
N THR A 47 1.37 4.75 9.80
CA THR A 47 2.45 4.33 10.71
C THR A 47 2.48 2.82 10.93
N SER A 48 1.57 2.08 10.30
CA SER A 48 1.49 0.62 10.44
C SER A 48 2.61 -0.06 9.68
N VAL A 49 3.22 -1.08 10.30
CA VAL A 49 4.30 -1.88 9.70
C VAL A 49 3.79 -2.91 8.68
N PHE A 50 2.54 -3.36 8.83
CA PHE A 50 1.90 -4.31 7.92
C PHE A 50 0.48 -3.85 7.58
N ALA A 51 -0.01 -4.27 6.42
CA ALA A 51 -1.38 -4.06 5.96
C ALA A 51 -1.95 -5.37 5.43
N ASN A 52 -3.25 -5.57 5.59
CA ASN A 52 -4.01 -6.72 5.09
C ASN A 52 -5.42 -6.24 4.70
N LYS A 53 -5.99 -6.61 3.55
CA LYS A 53 -5.62 -7.66 2.59
C LYS A 53 -5.27 -7.09 1.19
N PHE A 54 -4.50 -7.84 0.41
CA PHE A 54 -4.19 -7.53 -1.00
C PHE A 54 -4.69 -8.64 -1.94
N GLU A 55 -4.99 -8.29 -3.19
CA GLU A 55 -5.47 -9.21 -4.23
C GLU A 55 -4.82 -8.89 -5.58
N LEU A 56 -3.79 -9.66 -5.94
CA LEU A 56 -3.00 -9.45 -7.15
C LEU A 56 -3.83 -9.58 -8.43
N SER A 57 -4.84 -10.46 -8.45
CA SER A 57 -5.69 -10.68 -9.63
C SER A 57 -6.57 -9.48 -9.98
N ARG A 58 -6.85 -8.61 -9.01
CA ARG A 58 -7.78 -7.49 -9.17
C ARG A 58 -7.10 -6.14 -9.16
N TYR A 59 -6.08 -5.98 -8.30
CA TYR A 59 -5.33 -4.74 -8.16
C TYR A 59 -3.82 -4.98 -8.29
N PRO A 60 -3.32 -5.55 -9.41
CA PRO A 60 -1.88 -5.80 -9.58
C PRO A 60 -0.99 -4.58 -9.29
N PRO A 61 -1.31 -3.37 -9.81
CA PRO A 61 -0.49 -2.18 -9.59
C PRO A 61 -0.37 -1.78 -8.11
N THR A 62 -1.35 -2.12 -7.28
CA THR A 62 -1.32 -1.80 -5.85
C THR A 62 -0.14 -2.47 -5.16
N LEU A 63 0.09 -3.77 -5.45
CA LEU A 63 1.21 -4.50 -4.87
C LEU A 63 2.55 -4.06 -5.44
N GLU A 64 2.63 -3.89 -6.76
CA GLU A 64 3.85 -3.44 -7.44
C GLU A 64 4.32 -2.07 -6.93
N CYS A 65 3.40 -1.12 -6.78
CA CYS A 65 3.74 0.22 -6.28
C CYS A 65 4.22 0.20 -4.83
N LEU A 66 3.62 -0.64 -3.98
CA LEU A 66 4.06 -0.81 -2.59
C LEU A 66 5.44 -1.43 -2.51
N GLU A 67 5.70 -2.48 -3.30
CA GLU A 67 7.00 -3.13 -3.38
C GLU A 67 8.10 -2.14 -3.80
N LEU A 68 7.88 -1.43 -4.91
CA LEU A 68 8.80 -0.41 -5.41
C LEU A 68 9.06 0.69 -4.37
N ARG A 69 8.02 1.15 -3.68
CA ARG A 69 8.16 2.19 -2.65
C ARG A 69 8.98 1.70 -1.47
N ILE A 70 8.73 0.49 -0.97
CA ILE A 70 9.46 -0.10 0.16
C ILE A 70 10.92 -0.34 -0.24
N ARG A 71 11.18 -0.89 -1.43
CA ARG A 71 12.52 -1.09 -1.97
C ARG A 71 13.29 0.23 -2.05
N ASN A 72 12.70 1.25 -2.69
CA ASN A 72 13.33 2.57 -2.81
C ASN A 72 13.62 3.19 -1.44
N LYS A 73 12.70 3.04 -0.47
CA LYS A 73 12.92 3.51 0.89
C LYS A 73 14.09 2.79 1.55
N ALA A 74 14.14 1.46 1.46
CA ALA A 74 15.22 0.64 2.01
C ALA A 74 16.59 1.00 1.41
N LEU A 75 16.66 1.17 0.08
CA LEU A 75 17.89 1.59 -0.60
C LEU A 75 18.30 3.02 -0.21
N SER A 76 17.35 3.96 -0.10
CA SER A 76 17.65 5.35 0.29
C SER A 76 18.12 5.50 1.74
N GLN A 77 17.77 4.55 2.61
CA GLN A 77 18.06 4.56 4.03
C GLN A 77 19.18 3.56 4.40
N SER A 78 19.89 2.99 3.43
CA SER A 78 20.95 2.02 3.72
C SER A 78 22.18 2.72 4.30
N GLU A 79 22.64 2.28 5.47
CA GLU A 79 23.90 2.73 6.07
C GLU A 79 25.12 2.08 5.41
N THR A 80 24.91 0.93 4.77
CA THR A 80 25.96 0.19 4.04
C THR A 80 26.06 0.65 2.59
N PRO A 81 27.25 0.64 1.97
CA PRO A 81 27.39 0.90 0.54
C PRO A 81 26.50 -0.03 -0.30
N LEU A 82 25.71 0.57 -1.20
CA LEU A 82 24.82 -0.15 -2.09
C LEU A 82 25.63 -0.95 -3.12
N GLN A 83 25.29 -2.23 -3.28
CA GLN A 83 25.86 -3.05 -4.35
C GLN A 83 25.12 -2.76 -5.67
N PRO A 84 25.82 -2.66 -6.82
CA PRO A 84 25.19 -2.40 -8.12
C PRO A 84 24.08 -3.41 -8.47
N SER A 85 24.21 -4.66 -8.01
CA SER A 85 23.20 -5.71 -8.18
C SER A 85 21.85 -5.41 -7.54
N TRP A 86 21.77 -4.48 -6.58
CA TRP A 86 20.53 -4.14 -5.88
C TRP A 86 19.65 -3.14 -6.61
N PHE A 87 20.06 -2.67 -7.79
CA PHE A 87 19.24 -1.79 -8.64
C PHE A 87 18.46 -2.56 -9.71
N PHE A 88 18.75 -3.86 -9.88
CA PHE A 88 18.14 -4.74 -10.87
C PHE A 88 17.15 -5.72 -10.24
#